data_AF-A0AA88IBI4-F1
#
_entry.id   AF-A0AA88IBI4-F1
#
_cell.length_a   1.000
_cell.length_b   1.000
_cell.length_c   1.000
_cell.angle_alpha   90.00
_cell.angle_beta   90.00
_cell.angle_gamma   90.00
#
_symmetry.space_group_name_H-M   'P 1'
#
loop_
_entity.id
_entity.type
_entity.pdbx_description
1 polymer ?
#
loop_
_entity_poly.entity_id
_entity_poly.type
_entity_poly.pdbx_seq_one_letter_code
_entity_poly.pdbx_strand_id
1 'polypeptide(L)'
;MIFSMAPLDCNAGVLKSLSLPHFGPPSPEFCSPWLKLFIYNQLGCGPPSVLFPKGTKVRKLPETLLPYERLLVTFWGQNSNAVPIQNALVTILEGLCFGAVFVQGYSKEAVVMEKQVALPLVELEDENQLKAVKKLNQVVDLTFICGYLTLIDSPVEKTPEIHDGQQITASGDNIRIHSIESCNQIQETEQHGTHKQEWEIFSLDFGIPLFDQELNSQIFRGLNQNALLSEEK
;
A
#
# COMPACT_ATOMS: atom_id res chain seq x y z
N MET A 1 -21.13 18.26 10.50
CA MET A 1 -20.26 17.13 10.10
C MET A 1 -19.46 17.53 8.86
N ILE A 2 -18.19 17.12 8.76
CA ILE A 2 -17.29 17.47 7.66
C ILE A 2 -16.66 16.19 7.12
N PHE A 3 -16.59 16.09 5.79
CA PHE A 3 -15.90 15.00 5.09
C PHE A 3 -14.67 15.53 4.38
N SER A 4 -13.53 14.85 4.57
CA SER A 4 -12.36 15.03 3.72
C SER A 4 -12.60 14.38 2.37
N MET A 5 -12.17 15.03 1.30
CA MET A 5 -12.08 14.40 -0.03
C MET A 5 -10.76 13.64 -0.14
N ALA A 6 -10.74 12.54 -0.87
CA ALA A 6 -9.56 11.68 -1.05
C ALA A 6 -9.24 11.46 -2.55
N PRO A 7 -7.97 11.17 -2.91
CA PRO A 7 -6.81 11.04 -2.03
C PRO A 7 -6.27 12.38 -1.51
N LEU A 8 -5.73 12.38 -0.29
CA LEU A 8 -5.06 13.54 0.32
C LEU A 8 -3.56 13.31 0.40
N ASP A 9 -2.80 14.39 0.20
CA ASP A 9 -1.37 14.40 0.46
C ASP A 9 -1.08 14.55 1.96
N CYS A 10 0.06 14.02 2.42
CA CYS A 10 0.54 14.23 3.79
C CYS A 10 0.87 15.69 4.12
N ASN A 11 0.89 16.57 3.12
CA ASN A 11 1.04 18.02 3.28
C ASN A 11 -0.30 18.74 3.44
N ALA A 12 -1.43 18.04 3.32
CA ALA A 12 -2.75 18.61 3.56
C ALA A 12 -2.81 19.10 5.01
N GLY A 13 -3.25 20.36 5.18
CA GLY A 13 -3.31 20.99 6.50
C GLY A 13 -4.25 20.25 7.45
N VAL A 14 -3.85 20.12 8.71
CA VAL A 14 -4.71 19.57 9.78
C VAL A 14 -5.82 20.56 10.09
N LEU A 15 -7.07 20.08 10.12
CA LEU A 15 -8.18 20.83 10.70
C LEU A 15 -7.99 20.87 12.23
N LYS A 16 -7.36 21.93 12.74
CA LYS A 16 -6.92 22.01 14.14
C LYS A 16 -8.00 22.40 15.15
N SER A 17 -9.22 22.71 14.72
CA SER A 17 -10.22 23.29 15.64
C SER A 17 -11.60 23.36 14.99
N LEU A 18 -12.32 22.24 14.97
CA LEU A 18 -13.76 22.26 14.74
C LEU A 18 -14.41 21.37 15.78
N SER A 19 -15.42 21.88 16.49
CA SER A 19 -16.31 21.08 17.34
C SER A 19 -17.25 20.18 16.52
N LEU A 20 -16.96 20.01 15.23
CA LEU A 20 -17.77 19.29 14.27
C LEU A 20 -17.14 17.91 14.05
N PRO A 21 -17.94 16.84 14.04
CA PRO A 21 -17.47 15.52 13.64
C PRO A 21 -16.82 15.57 12.26
N HIS A 22 -15.60 15.03 12.16
CA HIS A 22 -14.77 15.01 10.95
C HIS A 22 -14.51 13.57 10.52
N PHE A 23 -14.83 13.27 9.26
CA PHE A 23 -14.57 12.00 8.60
C PHE A 23 -13.46 12.19 7.56
N GLY A 24 -12.26 11.71 7.89
CA GLY A 24 -11.06 11.88 7.10
C GLY A 24 -9.84 11.30 7.81
N PRO A 25 -8.62 11.59 7.34
CA PRO A 25 -7.41 11.11 7.99
C PRO A 25 -7.30 11.69 9.42
N PRO A 26 -7.02 10.87 10.45
CA PRO A 26 -6.87 11.35 11.82
C PRO A 26 -5.72 12.36 11.99
N SER A 27 -4.67 12.20 11.18
CA SER A 27 -3.54 13.12 11.10
C SER A 27 -2.86 12.99 9.72
N PRO A 28 -2.04 13.96 9.28
CA PRO A 28 -1.44 13.94 7.94
C PRO A 28 -0.48 12.77 7.73
N GLU A 29 0.06 12.20 8.82
CA GLU A 29 0.91 11.01 8.80
C GLU A 29 0.18 9.78 8.25
N PHE A 30 -1.16 9.72 8.36
CA PHE A 30 -1.97 8.66 7.76
C PHE A 30 -2.04 8.74 6.23
N CYS A 31 -1.71 9.89 5.65
CA CYS A 31 -1.57 10.07 4.21
C CYS A 31 -0.12 9.89 3.73
N SER A 32 0.80 9.50 4.62
CA SER A 32 2.22 9.37 4.29
C SER A 32 2.59 7.94 3.85
N PRO A 33 3.70 7.77 3.12
CA PRO A 33 4.25 6.44 2.81
C PRO A 33 4.50 5.55 4.05
N TRP A 34 4.65 6.15 5.23
CA TRP A 34 4.87 5.41 6.48
C TRP A 34 3.68 4.53 6.85
N LEU A 35 2.45 4.98 6.61
CA LEU A 35 1.28 4.15 6.88
C LEU A 35 1.26 2.92 5.96
N LYS A 36 1.60 3.07 4.68
CA LYS A 36 1.70 1.94 3.74
C LYS A 36 2.74 0.92 4.23
N LEU A 37 3.94 1.39 4.59
CA LEU A 37 5.00 0.53 5.11
C LEU A 37 4.61 -0.16 6.42
N PHE A 38 3.92 0.56 7.31
CA PHE A 38 3.38 -0.03 8.54
C PHE A 38 2.38 -1.14 8.22
N ILE A 39 1.41 -0.89 7.33
CA ILE A 39 0.42 -1.88 6.90
C ILE A 39 1.12 -3.11 6.32
N TYR A 40 2.06 -2.95 5.39
CA TYR A 40 2.75 -4.09 4.78
C TYR A 40 3.55 -4.90 5.80
N ASN A 41 4.22 -4.23 6.73
CA ASN A 41 4.96 -4.89 7.79
C ASN A 41 4.04 -5.67 8.75
N GLN A 42 2.89 -5.12 9.12
CA GLN A 42 1.93 -5.79 10.00
C GLN A 42 1.24 -6.97 9.30
N LEU A 43 0.95 -6.85 8.01
CA LEU A 43 0.28 -7.90 7.24
C LEU A 43 1.24 -8.99 6.75
N GLY A 44 2.54 -8.70 6.67
CA GLY A 44 3.54 -9.54 6.03
C GLY A 44 3.32 -9.69 4.53
N CYS A 45 2.53 -8.80 3.91
CA CYS A 45 2.21 -8.84 2.49
C CYS A 45 2.08 -7.43 1.92
N GLY A 46 2.33 -7.30 0.61
CA GLY A 46 2.29 -6.05 -0.13
C GLY A 46 3.44 -5.98 -1.14
N PRO A 47 3.43 -4.97 -2.01
CA PRO A 47 4.44 -4.84 -3.03
C PRO A 47 5.83 -4.58 -2.42
N PRO A 48 6.91 -5.11 -3.03
CA PRO A 48 8.26 -4.77 -2.65
C PRO A 48 8.44 -3.26 -2.73
N SER A 49 8.87 -2.67 -1.61
CA SER A 49 8.85 -1.23 -1.39
C SER A 49 10.19 -0.79 -0.80
N VAL A 50 10.76 0.29 -1.34
CA VAL A 50 12.07 0.83 -0.93
C VAL A 50 11.99 2.35 -0.82
N LEU A 51 12.46 2.89 0.31
CA LEU A 51 12.62 4.32 0.51
C LEU A 51 14.09 4.71 0.35
N PHE A 52 14.40 5.50 -0.66
CA PHE A 52 15.74 6.05 -0.89
C PHE A 52 15.88 7.41 -0.21
N PRO A 53 16.83 7.58 0.74
CA PRO A 53 17.12 8.89 1.33
C PRO A 53 17.66 9.87 0.29
N LYS A 54 17.40 11.18 0.49
CA LYS A 54 17.93 12.24 -0.38
C LYS A 54 19.44 12.10 -0.61
N GLY A 55 19.88 12.28 -1.85
CA GLY A 55 21.30 12.21 -2.23
C GLY A 55 21.88 10.79 -2.32
N THR A 56 21.04 9.75 -2.17
CA THR A 56 21.50 8.36 -2.36
C THR A 56 22.01 8.14 -3.79
N LYS A 57 23.17 7.51 -3.93
CA LYS A 57 23.75 7.17 -5.24
C LYS A 57 23.29 5.78 -5.66
N VAL A 58 22.17 5.70 -6.37
CA VAL A 58 21.62 4.43 -6.89
C VAL A 58 22.25 4.12 -8.25
N ARG A 59 22.97 3.00 -8.36
CA ARG A 59 23.60 2.57 -9.64
C ARG A 59 22.80 1.49 -10.37
N LYS A 60 21.98 0.76 -9.63
CA LYS A 60 21.14 -0.34 -10.11
C LYS A 60 19.87 -0.38 -9.27
N LEU A 61 18.78 -0.84 -9.86
CA LEU A 61 17.56 -1.10 -9.13
C LEU A 61 17.73 -2.35 -8.24
N PRO A 62 17.11 -2.39 -7.04
CA PRO A 62 17.00 -3.59 -6.22
C PRO A 62 16.44 -4.77 -7.02
N GLU A 63 16.99 -5.97 -6.81
CA GLU A 63 16.60 -7.18 -7.56
C GLU A 63 15.13 -7.54 -7.36
N THR A 64 14.56 -7.22 -6.20
CA THR A 64 13.14 -7.44 -5.88
C THR A 64 12.19 -6.60 -6.74
N LEU A 65 12.67 -5.51 -7.36
CA LEU A 65 11.88 -4.64 -8.24
C LEU A 65 12.04 -4.99 -9.72
N LEU A 66 13.07 -5.77 -10.09
CA LEU A 66 13.34 -6.15 -11.49
C LEU A 66 12.22 -6.97 -12.17
N PRO A 67 11.44 -7.81 -11.46
CA PRO A 67 10.35 -8.55 -12.08
C PRO A 67 9.19 -7.68 -12.58
N TYR A 68 9.15 -6.40 -12.23
CA TYR A 68 8.04 -5.50 -12.55
C TYR A 68 8.29 -4.76 -13.87
N GLU A 69 7.25 -4.59 -14.68
CA GLU A 69 7.30 -3.75 -15.88
C GLU A 69 7.15 -2.27 -15.51
N ARG A 70 6.37 -1.97 -14.46
CA ARG A 70 6.13 -0.61 -13.96
C ARG A 70 6.41 -0.53 -12.46
N LEU A 71 7.06 0.56 -12.07
CA LEU A 71 7.32 0.92 -10.68
C LEU A 71 6.55 2.18 -10.32
N LEU A 72 5.97 2.20 -9.12
CA LEU A 72 5.35 3.40 -8.57
C LEU A 72 6.45 4.23 -7.89
N VAL A 73 6.75 5.40 -8.44
CA VAL A 73 7.74 6.34 -7.90
C VAL A 73 7.01 7.50 -7.24
N THR A 74 7.22 7.68 -5.94
CA THR A 74 6.63 8.75 -5.14
C THR A 74 7.73 9.67 -4.64
N PHE A 75 7.75 10.91 -5.14
CA PHE A 75 8.61 11.94 -4.57
C PHE A 75 8.05 12.39 -3.22
N TRP A 76 8.92 12.67 -2.27
CA TRP A 76 8.48 13.04 -0.92
C TRP A 76 7.53 14.25 -0.93
N GLY A 77 6.31 14.06 -0.44
CA GLY A 77 5.29 15.11 -0.36
C GLY A 77 4.62 15.47 -1.69
N GLN A 78 4.75 14.61 -2.73
CA GLN A 78 4.07 14.75 -4.01
C GLN A 78 3.34 13.46 -4.38
N ASN A 79 2.48 13.57 -5.39
CA ASN A 79 1.76 12.45 -5.97
C ASN A 79 2.70 11.38 -6.55
N SER A 80 2.26 10.13 -6.46
CA SER A 80 2.95 8.98 -7.03
C SER A 80 2.74 8.88 -8.54
N ASN A 81 3.77 8.45 -9.27
CA ASN A 81 3.72 8.25 -10.71
C ASN A 81 4.18 6.84 -11.09
N ALA A 82 3.41 6.16 -11.94
CA ALA A 82 3.74 4.84 -12.46
C ALA A 82 4.72 4.95 -13.64
N VAL A 83 5.98 4.61 -13.41
CA VAL A 83 7.08 4.74 -14.38
C VAL A 83 7.47 3.37 -14.92
N PRO A 84 7.68 3.20 -16.24
CA PRO A 84 8.25 1.97 -16.79
C PRO A 84 9.63 1.67 -16.19
N ILE A 85 9.94 0.41 -15.95
CA ILE A 85 11.18 0.00 -15.28
C ILE A 85 12.44 0.49 -16.01
N GLN A 86 12.37 0.62 -17.34
CA GLN A 86 13.46 1.11 -18.18
C GLN A 86 13.85 2.56 -17.85
N ASN A 87 12.89 3.38 -17.41
CA ASN A 87 13.10 4.79 -17.08
C ASN A 87 13.20 5.03 -15.56
N ALA A 88 12.81 4.05 -14.74
CA ALA A 88 12.67 4.22 -13.31
C ALA A 88 13.96 4.69 -12.63
N LEU A 89 15.13 4.16 -12.99
CA LEU A 89 16.39 4.57 -12.39
C LEU A 89 16.68 6.06 -12.61
N VAL A 90 16.41 6.57 -13.80
CA VAL A 90 16.61 8.00 -14.13
C VAL A 90 15.67 8.86 -13.30
N THR A 91 14.37 8.52 -13.28
CA THR A 91 13.37 9.25 -12.49
C THR A 91 13.67 9.25 -11.00
N ILE A 92 14.16 8.13 -10.46
CA ILE A 92 14.59 8.02 -9.06
C ILE A 92 15.76 8.97 -8.80
N LEU A 93 16.80 8.94 -9.65
CA LEU A 93 17.97 9.79 -9.48
C LEU A 93 17.64 11.29 -9.58
N GLU A 94 16.73 11.67 -10.46
CA GLU A 94 16.21 13.04 -10.54
C GLU A 94 15.53 13.46 -9.23
N GLY A 95 14.65 12.61 -8.69
CA GLY A 95 13.99 12.87 -7.42
C GLY A 95 14.95 13.01 -6.24
N LEU A 96 16.00 12.18 -6.21
CA LEU A 96 17.00 12.16 -5.16
C LEU A 96 17.84 13.45 -5.09
N CYS A 97 17.83 14.28 -6.13
CA CYS A 97 18.40 15.63 -6.09
C CYS A 97 17.62 16.54 -5.13
N PHE A 98 16.30 16.36 -5.02
CA PHE A 98 15.41 17.26 -4.30
C PHE A 98 15.04 16.72 -2.92
N GLY A 99 14.76 15.42 -2.81
CA GLY A 99 14.22 14.80 -1.59
C GLY A 99 14.42 13.30 -1.51
N ALA A 100 13.80 12.67 -0.51
CA ALA A 100 13.68 11.22 -0.47
C ALA A 100 12.73 10.75 -1.58
N VAL A 101 12.94 9.53 -2.06
CA VAL A 101 12.11 8.91 -3.11
C VAL A 101 11.65 7.55 -2.63
N PHE A 102 10.33 7.35 -2.60
CA PHE A 102 9.72 6.08 -2.27
C PHE A 102 9.36 5.34 -3.56
N VAL A 103 9.78 4.08 -3.67
CA VAL A 103 9.63 3.28 -4.89
C VAL A 103 8.98 1.96 -4.53
N GLN A 104 7.99 1.55 -5.30
CA GLN A 104 7.26 0.30 -5.11
C GLN A 104 7.12 -0.47 -6.42
N GLY A 105 7.09 -1.79 -6.35
CA GLY A 105 6.58 -2.61 -7.44
C GLY A 105 5.10 -2.25 -7.71
N TYR A 106 4.74 -2.00 -8.96
CA TYR A 106 3.37 -1.58 -9.30
C TYR A 106 2.65 -2.58 -10.19
N SER A 107 3.26 -2.98 -11.31
CA SER A 107 2.70 -4.03 -12.17
C SER A 107 3.77 -4.82 -12.90
N LYS A 108 3.54 -6.11 -13.09
CA LYS A 108 4.34 -6.99 -13.97
C LYS A 108 3.86 -6.97 -15.41
N GLU A 109 2.65 -6.49 -15.64
CA GLU A 109 2.04 -6.38 -16.96
C GLU A 109 1.83 -4.90 -17.33
N ALA A 110 1.65 -4.65 -18.61
CA ALA A 110 1.37 -3.31 -19.12
C ALA A 110 0.06 -2.72 -18.57
N VAL A 111 -0.90 -3.59 -18.22
CA VAL A 111 -2.19 -3.22 -17.62
C VAL A 111 -2.16 -3.56 -16.15
N VAL A 112 -2.50 -2.58 -15.30
CA VAL A 112 -2.60 -2.79 -13.85
C VAL A 112 -4.05 -3.15 -13.52
N MET A 113 -4.24 -4.26 -12.81
CA MET A 113 -5.53 -4.59 -12.21
C MET A 113 -5.58 -4.05 -10.79
N GLU A 114 -6.37 -2.99 -10.61
CA GLU A 114 -6.69 -2.42 -9.30
C GLU A 114 -8.15 -2.69 -8.98
N LYS A 115 -8.43 -2.96 -7.71
CA LYS A 115 -9.80 -2.97 -7.20
C LYS A 115 -9.90 -2.09 -5.98
N GLN A 116 -10.94 -1.25 -5.97
CA GLN A 116 -11.25 -0.40 -4.83
C GLN A 116 -12.35 -1.02 -3.98
N VAL A 117 -12.20 -0.92 -2.66
CA VAL A 117 -13.14 -1.43 -1.67
C VAL A 117 -13.53 -0.28 -0.73
N ALA A 118 -14.82 0.02 -0.67
CA ALA A 118 -15.37 1.05 0.21
C ALA A 118 -15.22 0.70 1.70
N LEU A 119 -14.96 1.72 2.52
CA LEU A 119 -15.00 1.68 3.97
C LEU A 119 -16.03 2.69 4.50
N PRO A 120 -16.84 2.35 5.53
CA PRO A 120 -16.81 1.10 6.29
C PRO A 120 -17.26 -0.14 5.50
N LEU A 121 -16.75 -1.31 5.88
CA LEU A 121 -17.07 -2.58 5.22
C LEU A 121 -18.53 -2.98 5.48
N VAL A 122 -19.26 -3.24 4.40
CA VAL A 122 -20.66 -3.71 4.44
C VAL A 122 -20.72 -5.20 4.13
N GLU A 123 -20.37 -5.57 2.89
CA GLU A 123 -20.37 -6.94 2.39
C GLU A 123 -19.28 -7.03 1.32
N LEU A 124 -18.36 -7.99 1.43
CA LEU A 124 -17.35 -8.26 0.41
C LEU A 124 -17.73 -9.52 -0.34
N GLU A 125 -17.87 -9.40 -1.66
CA GLU A 125 -18.29 -10.51 -2.53
C GLU A 125 -17.17 -11.53 -2.82
N ASP A 126 -15.91 -11.14 -2.63
CA ASP A 126 -14.74 -11.93 -3.03
C ASP A 126 -13.96 -12.46 -1.81
N GLU A 127 -13.92 -13.80 -1.66
CA GLU A 127 -13.23 -14.48 -0.55
C GLU A 127 -11.73 -14.16 -0.48
N ASN A 128 -11.07 -13.91 -1.62
CA ASN A 128 -9.63 -13.62 -1.63
C ASN A 128 -9.35 -12.20 -1.11
N GLN A 129 -10.16 -11.23 -1.52
CA GLN A 129 -10.09 -9.85 -0.99
C GLN A 129 -10.40 -9.82 0.49
N LEU A 130 -11.38 -10.64 0.89
CA LEU A 130 -11.79 -10.80 2.27
C LEU A 130 -10.62 -11.24 3.15
N LYS A 131 -9.64 -12.03 2.66
CA LYS A 131 -8.49 -12.45 3.46
C LYS A 131 -7.55 -11.29 3.80
N ALA A 132 -7.13 -10.51 2.81
CA ALA A 132 -6.23 -9.37 3.03
C ALA A 132 -6.91 -8.28 3.86
N VAL A 133 -8.17 -7.97 3.55
CA VAL A 133 -8.96 -6.97 4.28
C VAL A 133 -9.26 -7.41 5.71
N LYS A 134 -9.59 -8.70 5.96
CA LYS A 134 -9.78 -9.22 7.33
C LYS A 134 -8.51 -9.14 8.17
N LYS A 135 -7.35 -9.47 7.58
CA LYS A 135 -6.07 -9.31 8.29
C LYS A 135 -5.82 -7.85 8.64
N LEU A 136 -6.11 -6.92 7.73
CA LEU A 136 -5.98 -5.49 8.00
C LEU A 136 -6.92 -5.03 9.11
N ASN A 137 -8.15 -5.50 9.11
CA ASN A 137 -9.14 -5.16 10.14
C ASN A 137 -8.74 -5.61 11.56
N GLN A 138 -7.81 -6.58 11.69
CA GLN A 138 -7.25 -6.97 12.99
C GLN A 138 -6.19 -6.00 13.50
N VAL A 139 -5.57 -5.23 12.61
CA VAL A 139 -4.47 -4.30 12.92
C VAL A 139 -4.99 -2.86 13.01
N VAL A 140 -5.88 -2.49 12.10
CA VAL A 140 -6.51 -1.17 11.99
C VAL A 140 -8.01 -1.38 11.98
N ASP A 141 -8.74 -0.76 12.90
CA ASP A 141 -10.20 -0.88 12.93
C ASP A 141 -10.83 -0.15 11.73
N LEU A 142 -11.26 -0.92 10.73
CA LEU A 142 -11.86 -0.41 9.50
C LEU A 142 -13.36 -0.11 9.66
N THR A 143 -13.94 -0.39 10.83
CA THR A 143 -15.38 -0.27 11.10
C THR A 143 -15.86 1.19 11.15
N PHE A 144 -14.98 2.07 11.64
CA PHE A 144 -15.27 3.50 11.87
C PHE A 144 -14.50 4.41 10.91
N ILE A 145 -13.84 3.83 9.89
CA ILE A 145 -13.08 4.59 8.91
C ILE A 145 -13.97 4.90 7.70
N CYS A 146 -14.08 6.19 7.37
CA CYS A 146 -14.62 6.64 6.10
C CYS A 146 -13.47 6.70 5.10
N GLY A 147 -13.53 5.90 4.03
CA GLY A 147 -12.40 5.78 3.12
C GLY A 147 -12.60 4.69 2.08
N TYR A 148 -11.50 4.33 1.44
CA TYR A 148 -11.44 3.17 0.57
C TYR A 148 -10.06 2.52 0.64
N LEU A 149 -10.03 1.23 0.34
CA LEU A 149 -8.81 0.46 0.14
C LEU A 149 -8.58 0.27 -1.35
N THR A 150 -7.35 0.45 -1.80
CA THR A 150 -6.94 0.01 -3.13
C THR A 150 -6.23 -1.32 -2.98
N LEU A 151 -6.67 -2.31 -3.75
CA LEU A 151 -6.09 -3.64 -3.86
C LEU A 151 -5.43 -3.77 -5.22
N ILE A 152 -4.27 -4.39 -5.27
CA ILE A 152 -3.61 -4.77 -6.53
C ILE A 152 -3.54 -6.29 -6.61
N ASP A 153 -3.58 -6.82 -7.83
CA ASP A 153 -3.31 -8.24 -8.04
C ASP A 153 -1.89 -8.55 -7.57
N SER A 154 -1.74 -9.57 -6.72
CA SER A 154 -0.46 -10.02 -6.21
C SER A 154 0.32 -10.52 -7.41
N PRO A 155 1.41 -9.86 -7.75
CA PRO A 155 2.23 -10.31 -8.86
C PRO A 155 3.07 -11.54 -8.47
N VAL A 156 2.93 -12.08 -7.26
CA VAL A 156 3.82 -13.09 -6.69
C VAL A 156 3.22 -14.48 -6.83
N GLU A 157 3.85 -15.33 -7.66
CA GLU A 157 3.83 -16.77 -7.41
C GLU A 157 4.50 -16.99 -6.05
N LYS A 158 3.71 -17.30 -5.03
CA LYS A 158 4.22 -17.54 -3.68
C LYS A 158 5.18 -18.72 -3.70
N THR A 159 6.46 -18.45 -3.49
CA THR A 159 7.40 -19.47 -3.03
C THR A 159 7.00 -19.83 -1.59
N PRO A 160 6.92 -21.13 -1.23
CA PRO A 160 6.41 -21.55 0.07
C PRO A 160 7.34 -21.09 1.20
N GLU A 161 6.73 -20.53 2.25
CA GLU A 161 7.40 -20.07 3.46
C GLU A 161 8.09 -21.24 4.19
N ILE A 162 9.41 -21.14 4.39
CA ILE A 162 10.16 -22.01 5.33
C ILE A 162 10.45 -21.19 6.58
N HIS A 163 9.81 -21.58 7.69
CA HIS A 163 10.25 -21.21 9.02
C HIS A 163 11.61 -21.86 9.29
N ASP A 164 12.62 -21.06 9.66
CA ASP A 164 13.48 -21.44 10.80
C ASP A 164 14.34 -20.27 11.30
N GLY A 165 14.39 -20.16 12.63
CA GLY A 165 15.12 -19.12 13.33
C GLY A 165 16.59 -19.46 13.54
N GLN A 166 17.45 -18.44 13.47
CA GLN A 166 18.70 -18.44 14.24
C GLN A 166 19.24 -17.01 14.43
N GLN A 167 19.52 -16.67 15.70
CA GLN A 167 20.22 -15.47 16.13
C GLN A 167 21.66 -15.47 15.64
N ILE A 168 22.15 -14.32 15.14
CA ILE A 168 23.59 -14.03 15.10
C ILE A 168 23.83 -12.58 15.54
N THR A 169 24.54 -12.44 16.65
CA THR A 169 25.08 -11.19 17.21
C THR A 169 26.41 -10.84 16.52
N ALA A 170 26.61 -9.58 16.08
CA ALA A 170 27.92 -8.91 16.10
C ALA A 170 27.82 -7.41 15.75
N SER A 171 28.49 -6.60 16.56
CA SER A 171 28.68 -5.15 16.52
C SER A 171 29.38 -4.61 15.27
N GLY A 172 29.15 -3.33 14.98
CA GLY A 172 30.03 -2.47 14.17
C GLY A 172 29.30 -1.79 13.01
N ASP A 173 29.19 -0.46 13.09
CA ASP A 173 28.54 0.46 12.15
C ASP A 173 28.66 0.07 10.67
N ASN A 174 27.51 -0.18 10.03
CA ASN A 174 27.18 0.04 8.62
C ASN A 174 25.69 -0.29 8.43
N ILE A 175 24.91 0.65 7.91
CA ILE A 175 23.49 0.44 7.56
C ILE A 175 23.43 -0.63 6.47
N ARG A 176 23.16 -1.88 6.87
CA ARG A 176 22.96 -3.01 5.98
C ARG A 176 21.55 -2.94 5.41
N ILE A 177 21.46 -2.74 4.10
CA ILE A 177 20.26 -3.05 3.33
C ILE A 177 20.15 -4.58 3.34
N HIS A 178 19.12 -5.13 3.97
CA HIS A 178 18.79 -6.55 3.88
C HIS A 178 18.35 -6.85 2.44
N SER A 179 19.30 -7.18 1.57
CA SER A 179 19.00 -8.08 0.46
C SER A 179 18.93 -9.49 1.05
N ILE A 180 17.74 -10.10 0.98
CA ILE A 180 17.55 -11.50 1.36
C ILE A 180 18.19 -12.33 0.25
N GLU A 181 19.32 -12.99 0.57
CA GLU A 181 20.05 -13.86 -0.34
C GLU A 181 19.32 -15.21 -0.49
N SER A 182 18.99 -15.57 -1.72
CA SER A 182 18.39 -16.85 -2.10
C SER A 182 19.46 -17.95 -2.13
N CYS A 183 19.28 -19.03 -1.36
CA CYS A 183 20.03 -20.28 -1.55
C CYS A 183 19.23 -21.29 -2.37
N ASN A 184 19.90 -21.82 -3.38
CA ASN A 184 19.44 -22.81 -4.35
C ASN A 184 19.11 -24.17 -3.71
N GLN A 185 18.06 -24.83 -4.20
CA GLN A 185 18.15 -26.18 -4.82
C GLN A 185 16.82 -26.56 -5.50
N ILE A 186 16.96 -27.10 -6.71
CA ILE A 186 15.92 -27.44 -7.69
C ILE A 186 15.22 -28.74 -7.29
N GLN A 187 13.89 -28.78 -7.41
CA GLN A 187 13.17 -29.98 -7.86
C GLN A 187 11.87 -29.57 -8.54
N GLU A 188 11.79 -29.87 -9.84
CA GLU A 188 10.65 -29.64 -10.72
C GLU A 188 9.46 -30.50 -10.31
N THR A 189 8.27 -29.91 -10.25
CA THR A 189 7.05 -30.68 -10.45
C THR A 189 6.01 -29.78 -11.12
N GLU A 190 5.85 -29.97 -12.42
CA GLU A 190 4.79 -29.37 -13.24
C GLU A 190 3.41 -29.80 -12.75
N GLN A 191 2.55 -28.86 -12.36
CA GLN A 191 1.11 -29.07 -12.34
C GLN A 191 0.39 -27.82 -12.85
N HIS A 192 -0.25 -27.98 -14.01
CA HIS A 192 -1.26 -27.09 -14.59
C HIS A 192 -2.34 -26.76 -13.55
N GLY A 193 -2.41 -25.51 -13.10
CA GLY A 193 -3.44 -25.02 -12.19
C GLY A 193 -3.93 -23.64 -12.62
N THR A 194 -5.25 -23.49 -12.75
CA THR A 194 -5.93 -22.22 -12.98
C THR A 194 -5.44 -21.16 -12.00
N HIS A 195 -4.83 -20.07 -12.51
CA HIS A 195 -4.27 -18.98 -11.70
C HIS A 195 -5.37 -18.40 -10.80
N LYS A 196 -5.31 -18.67 -9.48
CA LYS A 196 -6.20 -18.04 -8.50
C LYS A 196 -5.63 -16.66 -8.20
N GLN A 197 -6.24 -15.60 -8.72
CA GLN A 197 -5.82 -14.22 -8.46
C GLN A 197 -5.87 -13.93 -6.96
N GLU A 198 -4.76 -13.48 -6.39
CA GLU A 198 -4.65 -13.16 -4.98
C GLU A 198 -4.47 -11.66 -4.84
N TRP A 199 -5.30 -11.00 -4.02
CA TRP A 199 -5.26 -9.55 -3.88
C TRP A 199 -4.38 -9.12 -2.71
N GLU A 200 -3.53 -8.13 -2.92
CA GLU A 200 -2.72 -7.49 -1.89
C GLU A 200 -3.22 -6.08 -1.57
N ILE A 201 -3.10 -5.67 -0.30
CA ILE A 201 -3.39 -4.28 0.08
C ILE A 201 -2.33 -3.37 -0.53
N PHE A 202 -2.77 -2.37 -1.30
CA PHE A 202 -1.88 -1.37 -1.90
C PHE A 202 -1.92 -0.03 -1.17
N SER A 203 -3.11 0.49 -0.90
CA SER A 203 -3.28 1.74 -0.15
C SER A 203 -4.53 1.71 0.72
N LEU A 204 -4.51 2.53 1.77
CA LEU A 204 -5.65 2.90 2.58
C LEU A 204 -5.79 4.41 2.51
N ASP A 205 -6.86 4.88 1.90
CA ASP A 205 -7.13 6.29 1.68
C ASP A 205 -8.33 6.71 2.54
N PHE A 206 -8.18 7.83 3.24
CA PHE A 206 -9.18 8.33 4.20
C PHE A 206 -9.97 9.49 3.58
N GLY A 207 -11.28 9.35 3.55
CA GLY A 207 -12.20 10.35 3.00
C GLY A 207 -13.03 9.82 1.83
N ILE A 208 -13.77 10.74 1.21
CA ILE A 208 -14.68 10.45 0.10
C ILE A 208 -13.90 10.59 -1.22
N PRO A 209 -13.83 9.53 -2.05
CA PRO A 209 -13.11 9.57 -3.32
C PRO A 209 -13.68 10.63 -4.27
N LEU A 210 -12.78 11.40 -4.87
CA LEU A 210 -13.13 12.34 -5.92
C LEU A 210 -13.49 11.58 -7.20
N PHE A 211 -14.64 11.94 -7.78
CA PHE A 211 -15.08 11.47 -9.11
C PHE A 211 -15.41 9.97 -9.23
N ASP A 212 -15.65 9.26 -8.12
CA ASP A 212 -16.16 7.88 -8.15
C ASP A 212 -17.55 7.81 -7.50
N GLN A 213 -18.59 7.85 -8.33
CA GLN A 213 -19.98 7.80 -7.84
C GLN A 213 -20.33 6.46 -7.19
N GLU A 214 -19.80 5.36 -7.72
CA GLU A 214 -20.12 4.01 -7.25
C GLU A 214 -19.48 3.79 -5.88
N LEU A 215 -18.18 4.05 -5.77
CA LEU A 215 -17.44 3.93 -4.51
C LEU A 215 -17.99 4.89 -3.44
N ASN A 216 -18.35 6.12 -3.83
CA ASN A 216 -19.03 7.05 -2.93
C ASN A 216 -20.35 6.49 -2.41
N SER A 217 -21.18 5.91 -3.28
CA SER A 217 -22.48 5.33 -2.89
C SER A 217 -22.29 4.17 -1.91
N GLN A 218 -21.27 3.33 -2.12
CA GLN A 218 -20.93 2.23 -1.22
C GLN A 218 -20.44 2.73 0.15
N ILE A 219 -19.59 3.76 0.18
CA ILE A 219 -19.14 4.39 1.44
C ILE A 219 -20.34 4.93 2.22
N PHE A 220 -21.22 5.70 1.60
CA PHE A 220 -22.40 6.24 2.28
C PHE A 220 -23.36 5.16 2.75
N ARG A 221 -23.49 4.04 2.02
CA ARG A 221 -24.24 2.87 2.49
C ARG A 221 -23.63 2.29 3.77
N GLY A 222 -22.31 2.13 3.82
CA GLY A 222 -21.60 1.65 5.03
C GLY A 222 -21.70 2.58 6.22
N LEU A 223 -21.58 3.89 6.00
CA LEU A 223 -21.75 4.89 7.05
C LEU A 223 -23.16 4.86 7.67
N ASN A 224 -24.19 4.68 6.84
CA ASN A 224 -25.58 4.57 7.29
C ASN A 224 -25.83 3.29 8.09
N GLN A 225 -25.32 2.14 7.61
CA GLN A 225 -25.52 0.85 8.27
C GLN A 225 -24.85 0.77 9.64
N ASN A 226 -23.66 1.38 9.77
CA ASN A 226 -22.93 1.43 11.04
C ASN A 226 -23.40 2.57 11.95
N ALA A 227 -24.50 3.27 11.60
CA ALA A 227 -25.05 4.40 12.36
C ALA A 227 -24.01 5.50 12.67
N LEU A 228 -23.02 5.69 11.78
CA LEU A 228 -21.96 6.69 11.99
C LEU A 228 -22.45 8.11 11.74
N LEU A 229 -23.60 8.25 11.08
CA LEU A 229 -24.20 9.53 10.72
C LEU A 229 -25.32 9.97 11.68
N SER A 230 -25.71 9.14 12.65
CA SER A 230 -26.77 9.51 13.61
C SER A 230 -26.23 10.40 14.72
N GLU A 231 -26.83 11.57 14.89
CA GLU A 231 -26.65 12.44 16.05
C GLU A 231 -27.37 11.84 17.29
N GLU A 232 -26.82 10.81 17.93
CA GLU A 232 -27.30 10.39 19.26
C GLU A 232 -26.16 9.93 20.18
N LYS A 233 -25.50 10.89 20.84
CA LYS A 233 -25.58 11.18 22.29
C LYS A 233 -24.54 12.19 22.75
#